data_AF-A0A523TY55-F1
#
_entry.id   AF-A0A523TY55-F1
#
_cell.length_a   1.000
_cell.length_b   1.000
_cell.length_c   1.000
_cell.angle_alpha   90.00
_cell.angle_beta   90.00
_cell.angle_gamma   90.00
#
_symmetry.space_group_name_H-M   'P 1'
#
loop_
_entity.id
_entity.type
_entity.pdbx_description
1 polymer ?
#
loop_
_entity_poly.entity_id
_entity_poly.type
_entity_poly.pdbx_seq_one_letter_code
_entity_poly.pdbx_strand_id
1 'polypeptide(L)' 'MAVQCPRCGSQYDITLFGFGRKVKCRCGKMLDAREAHTSRPKPPPHLRIVEPEPGEREDEKP' A
#
# COMPACT_ATOMS: atom_id res chain seq x y z
N MET A 1 4.47 2.61 7.44
CA MET A 1 3.63 3.12 6.33
C MET A 1 4.56 3.52 5.20
N ALA A 2 4.41 2.91 4.03
CA ALA A 2 5.28 3.15 2.90
C ALA A 2 4.48 3.71 1.73
N VAL A 3 5.06 4.70 1.08
CA VAL A 3 4.53 5.40 -0.07
C VAL A 3 5.18 4.80 -1.32
N GLN A 4 4.39 4.29 -2.26
CA GLN A 4 4.94 3.69 -3.49
C GLN A 4 4.84 4.63 -4.68
N CYS A 5 5.91 4.71 -5.47
CA CYS A 5 5.88 5.39 -6.75
C CYS A 5 5.05 4.57 -7.76
N PRO A 6 3.96 5.12 -8.33
CA PRO A 6 3.16 4.39 -9.33
C PRO A 6 3.88 4.15 -10.66
N ARG A 7 5.01 4.83 -10.90
CA ARG A 7 5.80 4.69 -12.14
C ARG A 7 6.82 3.56 -12.07
N CYS A 8 7.50 3.40 -10.93
CA CYS A 8 8.62 2.46 -10.81
C CYS A 8 8.51 1.49 -9.63
N GLY A 9 7.48 1.60 -8.78
CA GLY A 9 7.27 0.73 -7.62
C GLY A 9 8.22 0.98 -6.45
N SER A 10 9.08 2.00 -6.50
CA SER A 10 9.97 2.34 -5.39
C SER A 10 9.17 2.75 -4.15
N GLN A 11 9.59 2.25 -3.00
CA GLN A 11 8.99 2.55 -1.69
C GLN A 11 9.76 3.69 -1.01
N TYR A 12 9.00 4.62 -0.44
CA TYR A 12 9.47 5.78 0.29
C TYR A 12 8.80 5.84 1.66
N ASP A 13 9.51 6.34 2.65
CA ASP A 13 8.92 6.56 3.97
C ASP A 13 7.89 7.71 3.92
N ILE A 14 6.73 7.54 4.55
CA ILE A 14 5.68 8.58 4.60
C ILE A 14 6.17 9.88 5.27
N THR A 15 7.15 9.78 6.18
CA THR A 15 7.73 10.94 6.87
C THR A 15 8.42 11.92 5.89
N LEU A 16 8.89 11.44 4.73
CA LEU A 16 9.48 12.29 3.69
C LEU A 16 8.47 13.26 3.06
N PHE A 17 7.17 12.97 3.15
CA PHE A 17 6.07 13.75 2.58
C PHE A 17 5.35 14.62 3.61
N GLY A 18 5.87 14.72 4.83
CA GLY A 18 5.29 15.58 5.87
C GLY A 18 5.18 17.04 5.43
N PHE A 19 4.15 17.73 5.92
CA PHE A 19 3.94 19.17 5.71
C PHE A 19 3.81 19.60 4.22
N GLY A 20 3.23 18.74 3.38
CA GLY A 20 2.99 19.06 1.96
C GLY A 20 4.25 19.01 1.08
N ARG A 21 5.32 18.37 1.55
CA ARG A 21 6.55 18.19 0.79
C ARG A 21 6.37 17.22 -0.36
N LYS A 22 7.02 17.54 -1.49
CA LYS A 22 7.11 16.67 -2.67
C LYS A 22 8.49 16.04 -2.73
N VAL A 23 8.54 14.74 -3.01
CA VAL A 23 9.78 13.97 -3.13
C VAL A 23 10.03 13.66 -4.59
N LYS A 24 11.23 13.95 -5.09
CA LYS A 24 11.65 13.52 -6.42
C LYS A 24 12.03 12.05 -6.37
N CYS A 25 11.25 11.22 -7.05
CA CYS A 25 11.54 9.79 -7.19
C CYS A 25 12.79 9.59 -8.06
N ARG A 26 13.51 8.47 -7.87
CA ARG A 26 14.67 8.12 -8.71
C ARG A 26 14.31 7.93 -10.19
N CYS A 27 13.06 7.61 -10.50
CA CYS A 27 12.55 7.53 -11.87
C CYS A 27 12.27 8.91 -12.50
N GLY A 28 12.48 10.01 -11.77
CA GLY A 28 12.27 11.39 -12.22
C GLY A 28 10.89 11.98 -11.92
N LYS A 29 9.89 11.16 -11.54
CA LYS A 29 8.55 11.67 -11.17
C LYS A 29 8.60 12.39 -9.81
N MET A 30 7.93 13.54 -9.72
CA MET A 30 7.63 14.19 -8.43
C MET A 30 6.45 13.47 -7.78
N LEU A 31 6.62 13.05 -6.54
CA LEU A 31 5.60 12.39 -5.73
C LEU A 31 5.16 13.38 -4.64
N ASP A 32 3.86 13.53 -4.47
CA ASP A 32 3.30 14.12 -3.26
C ASP A 32 2.65 13.03 -2.39
N ALA A 33 2.31 13.37 -1.14
CA ALA A 33 1.63 12.41 -0.27
C ALA A 33 0.37 11.88 -0.95
N ARG A 34 -0.49 12.77 -1.48
CA ARG A 34 -1.85 12.50 -2.00
C ARG A 34 -1.90 11.48 -3.13
N GLU A 35 -1.00 11.60 -4.09
CA GLU A 35 -0.89 10.69 -5.23
C GLU A 35 -0.37 9.32 -4.85
N ALA A 36 0.34 9.23 -3.74
CA ALA A 36 1.20 8.09 -3.46
C ALA A 36 0.62 7.14 -2.39
N HIS A 37 -0.41 7.57 -1.65
CA HIS A 37 -1.29 6.67 -0.88
C HIS A 37 -2.52 6.15 -1.64
N THR A 38 -2.83 6.68 -2.82
CA THR A 38 -3.96 6.19 -3.66
C THR A 38 -3.55 5.05 -4.57
N SER A 39 -2.25 4.76 -4.69
CA SER A 39 -1.77 3.60 -5.43
C SER A 39 -2.08 2.34 -4.62
N ARG A 40 -3.22 1.69 -4.90
CA ARG A 40 -3.45 0.31 -4.47
C ARG A 40 -2.19 -0.48 -4.87
N PRO A 41 -1.41 -1.02 -3.91
CA PRO A 41 -0.25 -1.81 -4.28
C PRO A 41 -0.75 -2.94 -5.18
N LYS A 42 -0.17 -3.07 -6.38
CA LYS A 42 -0.43 -4.24 -7.22
C LYS A 42 -0.05 -5.44 -6.34
N PRO A 43 -0.97 -6.39 -6.09
CA PRO A 43 -0.61 -7.55 -5.30
C PRO A 43 0.63 -8.18 -5.96
N PRO A 44 1.67 -8.54 -5.18
CA PRO A 44 2.81 -9.21 -5.75
C PRO A 44 2.33 -10.45 -6.50
N PRO A 45 2.98 -10.86 -7.60
CA PRO A 45 2.49 -11.93 -8.48
C PRO A 45 2.30 -13.28 -7.78
N HIS A 46 2.75 -13.42 -6.53
CA HIS A 46 2.64 -14.61 -5.70
C HIS A 46 1.59 -14.52 -4.58
N LEU A 47 0.89 -13.39 -4.44
CA LEU A 47 -0.16 -13.26 -3.43
C LEU A 47 -1.41 -13.98 -3.94
N ARG A 48 -1.59 -15.23 -3.49
CA ARG A 48 -2.87 -15.92 -3.59
C ARG A 48 -3.79 -15.36 -2.50
N ILE A 49 -4.90 -14.77 -2.92
CA ILE A 49 -6.01 -14.48 -2.01
C ILE A 49 -6.52 -15.86 -1.59
N VAL A 50 -6.20 -16.27 -0.38
CA VAL A 50 -6.92 -17.37 0.28
C VAL A 50 -8.25 -16.78 0.69
N GLU A 51 -9.32 -17.19 0.01
CA GLU A 51 -10.67 -16.91 0.47
C GLU A 51 -10.79 -17.43 1.91
N PRO A 52 -11.32 -16.62 2.86
CA PRO A 52 -11.53 -17.11 4.21
C PRO A 52 -12.50 -18.30 4.15
N GLU A 53 -12.08 -19.44 4.68
CA GLU A 53 -12.95 -20.62 4.71
C GLU A 53 -14.18 -20.31 5.57
N PRO A 54 -15.41 -20.61 5.09
CA PRO A 54 -16.62 -20.35 5.87
C PRO A 54 -16.76 -21.41 6.98
N GLY A 55 -16.27 -21.08 8.17
CA GLY A 55 -16.49 -21.81 9.43
C GLY A 55 -15.64 -21.13 10.50
N GLU A 56 -16.19 -20.65 11.61
CA GLU A 56 -16.76 -21.48 12.69
C GLU A 56 -18.03 -20.80 13.25
N ARG A 57 -19.13 -21.56 13.33
CA ARG A 57 -20.30 -21.18 14.13
C ARG A 57 -19.85 -21.16 15.59
N GLU A 58 -20.00 -20.02 16.26
CA GLU A 58 -19.88 -19.91 17.71
C GLU A 58 -20.76 -20.98 18.37
N ASP A 59 -20.11 -21.93 19.05
CA ASP A 59 -20.72 -22.89 19.95
C ASP A 59 -21.61 -22.17 20.96
N GLU A 60 -22.92 -22.18 20.69
CA GLU A 60 -23.96 -21.97 21.69
C GLU A 60 -23.84 -23.08 22.73
N LYS A 61 -23.19 -22.76 23.86
CA LYS A 61 -23.19 -23.64 25.03
C LYS A 61 -24.12 -23.06 26.11
N PRO A 62 -25.21 -23.77 26.46
CA PRO A 62 -26.11 -23.40 27.56
C PRO A 62 -25.49 -23.61 28.95
#